data_AF-M4YK49-F1
#
_entry.id   AF-M4YK49-F1
#
_cell.length_a   1.000
_cell.length_b   1.000
_cell.length_c   1.000
_cell.angle_alpha   90.00
_cell.angle_beta   90.00
_cell.angle_gamma   90.00
#
_symmetry.space_group_name_H-M   'P 1'
#
loop_
_entity.id
_entity.type
_entity.pdbx_description
1 polymer ?
#
loop_
_entity_poly.entity_id
_entity_poly.type
_entity_poly.pdbx_seq_one_letter_code
_entity_poly.pdbx_strand_id
1 'polypeptide(L)'
;MEDEMYCTQCGAKISPGAKFCPECGKYVEEMEQDQPVVSGGTYYANQQYKTINERSRLQFYGTLAIVYAILAIISGISCIATADMLADAIIEQDIDIGMDVEEFRDTMVLLGVTSLLSGMCALVGGFLVHGAKQFKLSMVLYIAATVLAFESIIPLVLGVIFTYLVYKCRDAFES
;
A
#
# COMPACT_ATOMS: atom_id res chain seq x y z
N MET A 1 19.93 -41.29 33.34
CA MET A 1 19.95 -40.24 34.37
C MET A 1 18.49 -39.93 34.63
N GLU A 2 18.02 -40.17 35.85
CA GLU A 2 16.64 -39.90 36.24
C GLU A 2 16.55 -38.41 36.59
N ASP A 3 15.82 -37.63 35.79
CA ASP A 3 15.60 -36.21 36.07
C ASP A 3 14.66 -36.08 37.28
N GLU A 4 15.25 -35.77 38.44
CA GLU A 4 14.50 -35.47 39.65
C GLU A 4 13.99 -34.03 39.60
N MET A 5 12.67 -33.85 39.51
CA MET A 5 12.02 -32.54 39.54
C MET A 5 11.58 -32.21 40.97
N TYR A 6 11.64 -30.93 41.35
CA TYR A 6 11.23 -30.45 42.67
C TYR A 6 10.20 -29.33 42.55
N CYS A 7 9.25 -29.27 43.47
CA CYS A 7 8.26 -28.21 43.56
C CYS A 7 8.94 -26.88 43.83
N THR A 8 8.66 -25.86 43.02
CA THR A 8 9.18 -24.50 43.24
C THR A 8 8.64 -23.81 44.49
N GLN A 9 7.65 -24.40 45.18
CA GLN A 9 7.00 -23.75 46.34
C GLN A 9 7.09 -24.47 47.66
N CYS A 10 7.03 -25.80 47.68
CA CYS A 10 7.25 -26.55 48.92
C CYS A 10 8.56 -27.34 48.92
N GLY A 11 9.28 -27.41 47.80
CA GLY A 11 10.52 -28.19 47.68
C GLY A 11 10.31 -29.71 47.64
N ALA A 12 9.07 -30.21 47.59
CA ALA A 12 8.80 -31.63 47.48
C ALA A 12 9.29 -32.20 46.13
N LYS A 13 9.76 -33.45 46.13
CA LYS A 13 10.13 -34.16 44.90
C LYS A 13 8.87 -34.50 44.09
N ILE A 14 8.89 -34.21 42.80
CA ILE A 14 7.77 -34.39 41.87
C ILE A 14 8.25 -35.26 40.70
N SER A 15 7.37 -36.13 40.19
CA SER A 15 7.65 -36.89 38.98
C SER A 15 7.67 -35.99 37.73
N PRO A 16 8.57 -36.23 36.77
CA PRO A 16 8.55 -35.53 35.49
C PRO A 16 7.22 -35.76 34.78
N GLY A 17 6.52 -34.68 34.41
CA GLY A 17 5.18 -34.70 33.78
C GLY A 17 3.99 -34.59 34.74
N ALA A 18 4.21 -34.42 36.05
CA ALA A 18 3.10 -34.15 36.97
C ALA A 18 2.55 -32.73 36.77
N LYS A 19 1.26 -32.61 36.45
CA LYS A 19 0.57 -31.32 36.26
C LYS A 19 0.38 -30.54 37.56
N PHE A 20 0.35 -31.21 38.70
CA PHE A 20 0.15 -30.59 40.02
C PHE A 20 1.09 -31.25 41.04
N CYS A 21 1.55 -30.46 42.01
CA CYS A 21 2.32 -30.97 43.14
C CYS A 21 1.38 -31.72 44.11
N PRO A 22 1.64 -33.00 44.42
CA PRO A 22 0.78 -33.78 45.32
C PRO A 22 0.82 -33.30 46.78
N GLU A 23 1.90 -32.61 47.17
CA GLU A 23 2.09 -32.15 48.56
C GLU A 23 1.43 -30.81 48.85
N CYS A 24 1.50 -29.85 47.92
CA CYS A 24 0.99 -28.48 48.16
C CYS A 24 -0.14 -28.08 47.21
N GLY A 25 -0.49 -28.92 46.24
CA GLY A 25 -1.55 -28.66 45.26
C GLY A 25 -1.20 -27.62 44.18
N LYS A 26 0.03 -27.07 44.18
CA LYS A 26 0.43 -26.07 43.19
C LYS A 26 0.56 -26.69 41.81
N TYR A 27 0.00 -26.02 40.80
CA TYR A 27 0.17 -26.39 39.39
C TYR A 27 1.64 -26.31 38.98
N VAL A 28 2.11 -27.34 38.28
CA VAL A 28 3.44 -27.45 37.70
C VAL A 28 3.22 -27.44 36.20
N GLU A 29 3.41 -26.27 35.60
CA GLU A 29 3.26 -26.11 34.15
C GLU A 29 4.36 -26.90 33.44
N GLU A 30 3.93 -27.87 32.64
CA GLU A 30 4.74 -28.52 31.64
C GLU A 30 5.19 -27.42 30.66
N MET A 31 6.50 -27.10 30.67
CA MET A 31 7.09 -26.14 29.75
C MET A 31 7.15 -26.78 28.34
N GLU A 32 6.01 -26.81 27.67
CA GLU A 32 5.95 -26.99 26.22
C GLU A 32 6.19 -25.61 25.59
N GLN A 33 7.45 -25.37 25.23
CA GLN A 33 7.93 -24.13 24.63
C GLN A 33 7.40 -24.00 23.19
N ASP A 34 6.45 -23.08 22.94
CA ASP A 34 6.45 -22.29 21.69
C ASP A 34 5.63 -20.97 21.74
N GLN A 35 5.71 -20.18 22.82
CA GLN A 35 5.34 -18.75 22.74
C GLN A 35 6.22 -17.89 23.66
N PRO A 36 6.78 -16.76 23.17
CA PRO A 36 7.58 -15.88 24.02
C PRO A 36 6.65 -15.07 24.92
N VAL A 37 6.88 -15.17 26.23
CA VAL A 37 6.25 -14.33 27.26
C VAL A 37 6.74 -12.88 27.07
N VAL A 38 5.88 -12.02 26.53
CA VAL A 38 6.15 -10.58 26.29
C VAL A 38 5.79 -9.79 27.56
N SER A 39 6.79 -9.42 28.36
CA SER A 39 6.65 -8.44 29.45
C SER A 39 6.06 -7.13 28.90
N GLY A 40 5.09 -6.53 29.60
CA GLY A 40 4.29 -5.40 29.10
C GLY A 40 5.07 -4.22 28.49
N GLY A 41 6.35 -4.01 28.82
CA GLY A 41 7.21 -3.03 28.16
C GLY A 41 7.56 -3.34 26.70
N THR A 42 7.69 -4.62 26.33
CA THR A 42 7.91 -5.02 24.94
C THR A 42 6.61 -4.96 24.15
N TYR A 43 5.42 -5.26 24.72
CA TYR A 43 4.15 -5.15 23.97
C TYR A 43 3.91 -3.73 23.41
N TYR A 44 4.09 -2.69 24.23
CA TYR A 44 3.98 -1.30 23.76
C TYR A 44 5.06 -0.91 22.75
N ALA A 45 6.31 -1.37 22.94
CA ALA A 45 7.39 -1.15 21.98
C ALA A 45 7.12 -1.85 20.62
N ASN A 46 6.56 -3.06 20.63
CA ASN A 46 6.19 -3.82 19.45
C ASN A 46 4.99 -3.18 18.73
N GLN A 47 4.01 -2.69 19.49
CA GLN A 47 2.82 -2.01 18.96
C GLN A 47 3.18 -0.64 18.36
N GLN A 48 4.02 0.15 19.05
CA GLN A 48 4.56 1.41 18.53
C GLN A 48 5.50 1.20 17.34
N TYR A 49 6.37 0.17 17.39
CA TYR A 49 7.26 -0.17 16.26
C TYR A 49 6.44 -0.53 15.00
N LYS A 50 5.34 -1.26 15.17
CA LYS A 50 4.43 -1.62 14.07
C LYS A 50 3.75 -0.38 13.46
N THR A 51 3.24 0.55 14.28
CA THR A 51 2.56 1.76 13.78
C THR A 51 3.52 2.78 13.14
N ILE A 52 4.75 2.92 13.65
CA ILE A 52 5.78 3.79 13.04
C ILE A 52 6.19 3.26 11.67
N ASN A 53 6.39 1.94 11.55
CA ASN A 53 6.78 1.32 10.29
C ASN A 53 5.63 1.36 9.26
N GLU A 54 4.38 1.20 9.70
CA GLU A 54 3.19 1.34 8.84
C GLU A 54 3.00 2.77 8.34
N ARG A 55 3.20 3.79 9.19
CA ARG A 55 3.12 5.21 8.79
C ARG A 55 4.24 5.60 7.82
N SER A 56 5.47 5.12 8.05
CA SER A 56 6.60 5.34 7.14
C SER A 56 6.36 4.69 5.77
N ARG A 57 5.82 3.46 5.74
CA ARG A 57 5.41 2.80 4.49
C ARG A 57 4.30 3.56 3.78
N LEU A 58 3.32 4.07 4.51
CA LEU A 58 2.24 4.89 3.94
C LEU A 58 2.79 6.17 3.30
N GLN A 59 3.72 6.86 3.97
CA GLN A 59 4.40 8.03 3.42
C GLN A 59 5.21 7.69 2.17
N PHE A 60 5.92 6.56 2.18
CA PHE A 60 6.65 6.07 1.01
C PHE A 60 5.72 5.82 -0.19
N TYR A 61 4.59 5.14 0.02
CA TYR A 61 3.59 4.91 -1.03
C TYR A 61 2.94 6.21 -1.50
N GLY A 62 2.65 7.15 -0.60
CA GLY A 62 2.14 8.48 -0.94
C GLY A 62 3.11 9.29 -1.79
N THR A 63 4.40 9.31 -1.43
CA THR A 63 5.45 9.98 -2.21
C THR A 63 5.60 9.37 -3.59
N LEU A 64 5.64 8.03 -3.70
CA LEU A 64 5.65 7.36 -4.99
C LEU A 64 4.44 7.73 -5.84
N ALA A 65 3.24 7.74 -5.26
CA ALA A 65 2.02 8.12 -5.97
C ALA A 65 2.06 9.57 -6.47
N ILE A 66 2.61 10.51 -5.69
CA ILE A 66 2.80 11.91 -6.13
C ILE A 66 3.77 11.97 -7.32
N VAL A 67 4.88 11.23 -7.27
CA VAL A 67 5.84 11.18 -8.39
C VAL A 67 5.17 10.65 -9.66
N TYR A 68 4.42 9.54 -9.56
CA TYR A 68 3.66 9.01 -10.69
C TYR A 68 2.61 9.99 -11.22
N ALA A 69 1.93 10.70 -10.32
CA ALA A 69 0.95 11.73 -10.70
C ALA A 69 1.60 12.88 -11.47
N ILE A 70 2.77 13.37 -11.04
CA ILE A 70 3.52 14.41 -11.75
C ILE A 70 3.95 13.93 -13.13
N LEU A 71 4.46 12.70 -13.24
CA LEU A 71 4.85 12.12 -14.52
C LEU A 71 3.65 12.00 -15.48
N ALA A 72 2.47 11.58 -14.98
CA ALA A 72 1.24 11.49 -15.77
C ALA A 72 0.73 12.87 -16.24
N ILE A 73 0.88 13.90 -15.41
CA ILE A 73 0.55 15.28 -15.79
C ILE A 73 1.52 15.77 -16.88
N ILE A 74 2.83 15.53 -16.72
CA ILE A 74 3.82 15.91 -17.73
C ILE A 74 3.54 15.20 -19.04
N SER A 75 3.30 13.88 -19.03
CA SER A 75 3.00 13.12 -20.24
C SER A 75 1.71 13.60 -20.91
N GLY A 76 0.67 13.94 -20.13
CA GLY A 76 -0.58 14.50 -20.65
C GLY A 76 -0.36 15.85 -21.33
N ILE A 77 0.37 16.77 -20.70
CA ILE A 77 0.72 18.07 -21.30
C ILE A 77 1.53 17.88 -22.58
N SER A 78 2.54 17.02 -22.57
CA SER A 78 3.36 16.72 -23.74
C SER A 78 2.53 16.15 -24.89
N CYS A 79 1.61 15.21 -24.60
CA CYS A 79 0.72 14.62 -25.60
C CYS A 79 -0.13 15.68 -26.32
N ILE A 80 -0.74 16.59 -25.54
CA ILE A 80 -1.55 17.70 -26.08
C ILE A 80 -0.67 18.64 -26.90
N ALA A 81 0.49 19.02 -26.39
CA ALA A 81 1.38 19.98 -27.05
C ALA A 81 1.93 19.46 -28.39
N THR A 82 2.12 18.15 -28.52
CA THR A 82 2.65 17.54 -29.76
C THR A 82 1.57 17.10 -30.74
N ALA A 83 0.28 17.14 -30.36
CA ALA A 83 -0.81 16.63 -31.20
C ALA A 83 -0.87 17.34 -32.56
N ASP A 84 -0.82 18.68 -32.56
CA ASP A 84 -0.84 19.47 -33.80
C ASP A 84 0.42 19.22 -34.65
N MET A 85 1.60 19.19 -34.02
CA MET A 85 2.86 18.94 -34.72
C MET A 85 2.89 17.57 -35.40
N LEU A 86 2.32 16.54 -34.75
CA LEU A 86 2.27 15.21 -35.31
C LEU A 86 1.23 15.12 -36.45
N ALA A 87 0.08 15.78 -36.29
CA ALA A 87 -0.94 15.88 -37.34
C ALA A 87 -0.37 16.53 -38.61
N ASP A 88 0.37 17.64 -38.46
CA ASP A 88 1.04 18.30 -39.59
C ASP A 88 2.08 17.39 -40.25
N ALA A 89 2.89 16.67 -39.45
CA ALA A 89 3.90 15.75 -39.95
C ALA A 89 3.30 14.56 -40.72
N ILE A 90 2.12 14.06 -40.29
CA ILE A 90 1.39 12.99 -40.98
C ILE A 90 0.94 13.47 -42.38
N ILE A 91 0.41 14.69 -42.47
CA ILE A 91 0.00 15.30 -43.73
C ILE A 91 1.20 15.53 -44.65
N GLU A 92 2.32 16.03 -44.13
CA GLU A 92 3.51 16.34 -44.94
C GLU A 92 4.20 15.09 -45.48
N GLN A 93 4.22 14.01 -44.70
CA GLN A 93 4.91 12.76 -45.07
C GLN A 93 4.00 11.76 -45.81
N ASP A 94 2.73 12.11 -46.07
CA ASP A 94 1.73 11.25 -46.71
C ASP A 94 1.62 9.88 -46.01
N ILE A 95 1.65 9.89 -44.68
CA ILE A 95 1.62 8.66 -43.88
C ILE A 95 0.17 8.17 -43.79
N ASP A 96 -0.09 7.00 -44.39
CA ASP A 96 -1.37 6.31 -44.23
C ASP A 96 -1.47 5.63 -42.87
N ILE A 97 -2.14 6.30 -41.94
CA ILE A 97 -2.48 5.80 -40.60
C ILE A 97 -3.82 5.05 -40.57
N GLY A 98 -4.52 4.92 -41.71
CA GLY A 98 -5.81 4.24 -41.80
C GLY A 98 -6.96 4.96 -41.09
N MET A 99 -6.77 6.21 -40.69
CA MET A 99 -7.76 7.08 -40.05
C MET A 99 -7.57 8.53 -40.50
N ASP A 100 -8.61 9.35 -40.35
CA ASP A 100 -8.51 10.77 -40.69
C ASP A 100 -7.61 11.53 -39.70
N VAL A 101 -6.88 12.52 -40.20
CA VAL A 101 -5.88 13.26 -39.39
C VAL A 101 -6.56 14.08 -38.31
N GLU A 102 -7.76 14.60 -38.57
CA GLU A 102 -8.56 15.29 -37.55
C GLU A 102 -8.97 14.36 -36.41
N GLU A 103 -9.41 13.14 -36.74
CA GLU A 103 -9.76 12.12 -35.76
C GLU A 103 -8.55 11.68 -34.92
N PHE A 104 -7.37 11.61 -35.56
CA PHE A 104 -6.12 11.32 -34.88
C PHE A 104 -5.76 12.41 -33.86
N ARG A 105 -5.80 13.67 -34.27
CA ARG A 105 -5.54 14.82 -33.38
C ARG A 105 -6.51 14.84 -32.20
N ASP A 106 -7.81 14.69 -32.46
CA ASP A 106 -8.84 14.72 -31.42
C ASP A 106 -8.66 13.55 -30.43
N THR A 107 -8.25 12.37 -30.92
CA THR A 107 -7.90 11.23 -30.08
C THR A 107 -6.68 11.54 -29.20
N MET A 108 -5.61 12.12 -29.74
CA MET A 108 -4.43 12.51 -28.94
C MET A 108 -4.76 13.53 -27.85
N VAL A 109 -5.56 14.55 -28.18
CA VAL A 109 -6.01 15.55 -27.21
C VAL A 109 -6.85 14.91 -26.11
N LEU A 110 -7.77 14.01 -26.47
CA LEU A 110 -8.58 13.28 -25.51
C LEU A 110 -7.72 12.46 -24.54
N LEU A 111 -6.78 11.68 -25.06
CA LEU A 111 -5.80 10.89 -24.27
C LEU A 111 -4.96 11.78 -23.35
N GLY A 112 -4.58 12.97 -23.82
CA GLY A 112 -3.85 13.94 -23.02
C GLY A 112 -4.68 14.49 -21.85
N VAL A 113 -5.93 14.86 -22.11
CA VAL A 113 -6.84 15.44 -21.10
C VAL A 113 -7.22 14.42 -20.02
N THR A 114 -7.51 13.18 -20.39
CA THR A 114 -7.79 12.09 -19.44
C THR A 114 -6.58 11.79 -18.56
N SER A 115 -5.37 11.75 -19.13
CA SER A 115 -4.11 11.61 -18.37
C SER A 115 -3.93 12.74 -17.35
N LEU A 116 -4.28 13.98 -17.73
CA LEU A 116 -4.24 15.12 -16.82
C LEU A 116 -5.23 14.96 -15.67
N LEU A 117 -6.48 14.61 -15.96
CA LEU A 117 -7.51 14.41 -14.95
C LEU A 117 -7.13 13.29 -13.98
N SER A 118 -6.65 12.16 -14.50
CA SER A 118 -6.17 11.04 -13.69
C SER A 118 -4.98 11.45 -12.80
N GLY A 119 -3.99 12.14 -13.38
CA GLY A 119 -2.84 12.65 -12.65
C GLY A 119 -3.23 13.63 -11.55
N MET A 120 -4.16 14.55 -11.80
CA MET A 120 -4.69 15.47 -10.79
C MET A 120 -5.37 14.73 -9.63
N CYS A 121 -6.21 13.74 -9.92
CA CYS A 121 -6.85 12.91 -8.89
C CYS A 121 -5.81 12.16 -8.04
N ALA A 122 -4.80 11.56 -8.68
CA ALA A 122 -3.73 10.84 -7.99
C ALA A 122 -2.83 11.78 -7.16
N LEU A 123 -2.60 13.01 -7.62
CA LEU A 123 -1.83 14.03 -6.90
C LEU A 123 -2.53 14.44 -5.60
N VAL A 124 -3.83 14.75 -5.67
CA VAL A 124 -4.66 15.08 -4.50
C VAL A 124 -4.74 13.87 -3.56
N GLY A 125 -4.95 12.68 -4.11
CA GLY A 125 -4.95 11.42 -3.34
C GLY A 125 -3.64 11.20 -2.59
N GLY A 126 -2.50 11.38 -3.26
CA GLY A 126 -1.16 11.22 -2.68
C GLY A 126 -0.86 12.22 -1.57
N PHE A 127 -1.30 13.47 -1.72
CA PHE A 127 -1.16 14.47 -0.68
C PHE A 127 -1.97 14.12 0.59
N LEU A 128 -3.19 13.60 0.41
CA LEU A 128 -4.02 13.10 1.53
C LEU A 128 -3.38 11.91 2.23
N VAL A 129 -2.78 10.97 1.47
CA VAL A 129 -2.04 9.83 2.02
C VAL A 129 -0.82 10.28 2.81
N HIS A 130 -0.07 11.26 2.32
CA HIS A 130 1.11 11.78 3.02
C HIS A 130 0.76 12.41 4.37
N GLY A 131 -0.40 13.07 4.44
CA GLY A 131 -0.97 13.60 5.68
C GLY A 131 -1.63 12.55 6.58
N ALA A 132 -1.77 11.29 6.14
CA ALA A 132 -2.58 10.25 6.78
C ALA A 132 -4.03 10.71 7.07
N LYS A 133 -4.58 11.60 6.23
CA LYS A 133 -5.90 12.22 6.43
C LYS A 133 -6.96 11.57 5.54
N GLN A 134 -8.15 11.35 6.08
CA GLN A 134 -9.38 11.06 5.32
C GLN A 134 -9.24 9.87 4.35
N PHE A 135 -9.02 8.66 4.89
CA PHE A 135 -8.86 7.42 4.11
C PHE A 135 -9.90 7.23 3.01
N LYS A 136 -11.19 7.46 3.33
CA LYS A 136 -12.31 7.26 2.39
C LYS A 136 -12.17 8.12 1.14
N LEU A 137 -11.80 9.40 1.30
CA LEU A 137 -11.63 10.32 0.19
C LEU A 137 -10.43 9.92 -0.69
N SER A 138 -9.32 9.54 -0.06
CA SER A 138 -8.14 9.05 -0.77
C SER A 138 -8.45 7.81 -1.61
N MET A 139 -9.19 6.84 -1.05
CA MET A 139 -9.65 5.64 -1.77
C MET A 139 -10.48 5.98 -3.01
N VAL A 140 -11.46 6.87 -2.88
CA VAL A 140 -12.31 7.28 -4.01
C VAL A 140 -11.49 7.96 -5.10
N LEU A 141 -10.53 8.82 -4.73
CA LEU A 141 -9.66 9.49 -5.70
C LEU A 141 -8.75 8.52 -6.45
N TYR A 142 -8.18 7.51 -5.80
CA TYR A 142 -7.35 6.51 -6.48
C TYR A 142 -8.16 5.59 -7.38
N ILE A 143 -9.36 5.19 -6.96
CA ILE A 143 -10.28 4.42 -7.81
C ILE A 143 -10.66 5.25 -9.04
N ALA A 144 -11.04 6.52 -8.86
CA ALA A 144 -11.35 7.43 -9.96
C ALA A 144 -10.15 7.62 -10.90
N ALA A 145 -8.95 7.83 -10.37
CA ALA A 145 -7.73 7.95 -11.17
C ALA A 145 -7.45 6.68 -11.99
N THR A 146 -7.65 5.50 -11.41
CA THR A 146 -7.47 4.21 -12.09
C THR A 146 -8.49 4.01 -13.20
N VAL A 147 -9.75 4.40 -12.97
CA VAL A 147 -10.81 4.34 -13.99
C VAL A 147 -10.53 5.30 -15.13
N LEU A 148 -10.03 6.51 -14.84
CA LEU A 148 -9.68 7.50 -15.86
C LEU A 148 -8.45 7.10 -16.70
N ALA A 149 -7.56 6.26 -16.16
CA ALA A 149 -6.34 5.80 -16.83
C ALA A 149 -6.53 4.48 -17.62
N PHE A 150 -7.76 4.13 -18.00
CA PHE A 150 -8.08 2.83 -18.65
C PHE A 150 -7.47 2.65 -20.05
N GLU A 151 -6.86 3.69 -20.59
CA GLU A 151 -6.31 3.77 -21.95
C GLU A 151 -5.15 2.80 -22.19
N SER A 152 -4.56 2.28 -21.13
CA SER A 152 -3.48 1.30 -21.23
C SER A 152 -3.52 0.30 -20.08
N ILE A 153 -3.19 -0.95 -20.39
CA ILE A 153 -3.15 -2.05 -19.41
C ILE A 153 -2.14 -1.75 -18.30
N ILE A 154 -1.01 -1.15 -18.64
CA ILE A 154 0.09 -0.85 -17.70
C ILE A 154 -0.34 0.13 -16.58
N PRO A 155 -0.82 1.36 -16.86
CA PRO A 155 -1.28 2.28 -15.83
C PRO A 155 -2.50 1.76 -15.06
N LEU A 156 -3.38 0.99 -15.71
CA LEU A 156 -4.49 0.33 -15.02
C LEU A 156 -3.97 -0.66 -13.95
N VAL A 157 -3.03 -1.54 -14.30
CA VAL A 157 -2.45 -2.51 -13.35
C VAL A 157 -1.71 -1.79 -12.22
N LEU A 158 -0.91 -0.76 -12.54
CA LEU A 158 -0.22 0.03 -11.53
C LEU A 158 -1.20 0.75 -10.59
N GLY A 159 -2.27 1.34 -11.12
CA GLY A 159 -3.31 2.01 -10.34
C GLY A 159 -4.02 1.06 -9.37
N VAL A 160 -4.35 -0.15 -9.82
CA VAL A 160 -4.93 -1.20 -8.96
C VAL A 160 -3.96 -1.63 -7.86
N ILE A 161 -2.67 -1.83 -8.19
CA ILE A 161 -1.64 -2.19 -7.21
C ILE A 161 -1.49 -1.09 -6.16
N PHE A 162 -1.37 0.18 -6.58
CA PHE A 162 -1.27 1.31 -5.66
C PHE A 162 -2.49 1.40 -4.73
N THR A 163 -3.69 1.29 -5.31
CA THR A 163 -4.95 1.29 -4.55
C THR A 163 -4.95 0.17 -3.51
N TYR A 164 -4.53 -1.03 -3.89
CA TYR A 164 -4.44 -2.17 -2.97
C TYR A 164 -3.40 -1.95 -1.84
N LEU A 165 -2.23 -1.38 -2.16
CA LEU A 165 -1.21 -1.08 -1.15
C LEU A 165 -1.70 -0.04 -0.13
N VAL A 166 -2.39 1.00 -0.60
CA VAL A 166 -3.02 2.01 0.26
C VAL A 166 -4.13 1.37 1.11
N TYR A 167 -4.96 0.49 0.54
CA TYR A 167 -5.99 -0.25 1.27
C TYR A 167 -5.41 -1.09 2.41
N LYS A 168 -4.29 -1.79 2.15
CA LYS A 168 -3.63 -2.63 3.16
C LYS A 168 -3.12 -1.81 4.35
N CYS A 169 -2.81 -0.54 4.15
CA CYS A 169 -2.36 0.38 5.20
C CYS A 169 -3.50 1.22 5.80
N ARG A 170 -4.77 0.82 5.68
CA ARG A 170 -5.92 1.58 6.20
C ARG A 170 -5.82 1.92 7.69
N ASP A 171 -5.20 1.04 8.48
CA ASP A 171 -5.12 1.16 9.94
C ASP A 171 -4.13 2.28 10.36
N ALA A 172 -3.32 2.80 9.41
CA ALA A 172 -2.38 3.90 9.64
C ALA A 172 -2.98 5.30 9.40
N PHE A 173 -4.22 5.40 8.91
CA PHE A 173 -4.91 6.67 8.72
C PHE A 173 -5.50 7.19 10.03
N GLU A 174 -5.50 8.51 10.20
CA GLU A 174 -6.19 9.16 11.31
C GLU A 174 -7.72 9.00 11.10
N SER A 175 -8.38 8.41 12.09
CA SER A 175 -9.82 8.10 12.11
C SER A 175 -10.70 9.34 12.15
#